data_AF-A0A7T9HG01-F1
#
_entry.id   AF-A0A7T9HG01-F1
#
_cell.length_a   1.000
_cell.length_b   1.000
_cell.length_c   1.000
_cell.angle_alpha   90.00
_cell.angle_beta   90.00
_cell.angle_gamma   90.00
#
_symmetry.space_group_name_H-M   'P 1'
#
loop_
_entity.id
_entity.type
_entity.pdbx_description
1 polymer ?
#
loop_
_entity_poly.entity_id
_entity_poly.type
_entity_poly.pdbx_seq_one_letter_code
_entity_poly.pdbx_strand_id
1 'polypeptide(L)'
;MEEDLIQLIEMVVAVAVAAIAFWQRRQKVNAEKETRRVIAFYDPEDDSVTTPPAPVPARSWKMQDDTRKWVLSGHDAANQAALLRQIEEAEGQQLLHYFLAFSDQGGGYYEIEYGLMKGSGAGGPG
;
A
#
# COMPACT_ATOMS: atom_id res chain seq x y z
N MET A 1 13.87 -77.72 13.66
CA MET A 1 14.74 -77.50 12.47
C MET A 1 14.01 -76.75 11.36
N GLU A 2 12.80 -77.16 10.93
CA GLU A 2 12.03 -76.39 9.92
C GLU A 2 11.31 -75.17 10.52
N GLU A 3 10.70 -75.29 11.70
CA GLU A 3 10.01 -74.18 12.38
C GLU A 3 10.96 -73.04 12.78
N ASP A 4 12.16 -73.36 13.28
CA ASP A 4 13.19 -72.36 13.64
C ASP A 4 13.64 -71.54 12.43
N LEU A 5 13.74 -72.18 11.26
CA LEU A 5 14.13 -71.53 10.01
C LEU A 5 13.03 -70.58 9.50
N ILE A 6 11.76 -71.01 9.60
CA ILE A 6 10.60 -70.18 9.24
C ILE A 6 10.52 -68.94 10.15
N GLN A 7 10.71 -69.12 11.46
CA GLN A 7 10.70 -68.03 12.43
C GLN A 7 11.85 -67.03 12.20
N LEU A 8 13.04 -67.51 11.84
CA LEU A 8 14.16 -66.66 11.46
C LEU A 8 13.82 -65.79 10.22
N ILE A 9 13.20 -66.40 9.20
CA ILE A 9 12.81 -65.71 7.97
C ILE A 9 11.73 -64.65 8.25
N GLU A 10 10.70 -64.98 9.05
CA GLU A 10 9.67 -64.00 9.43
C GLU A 10 10.26 -62.81 10.18
N MET A 11 11.22 -63.04 11.07
CA MET A 11 11.87 -61.96 11.81
C MET A 11 12.66 -61.04 10.86
N VAL A 12 13.34 -61.59 9.86
CA VAL A 12 14.03 -60.81 8.81
C VAL A 12 13.04 -60.00 7.98
N VAL A 13 11.89 -60.58 7.60
CA VAL A 13 10.84 -59.89 6.87
C VAL A 13 10.24 -58.75 7.70
N ALA A 14 9.97 -58.98 8.98
CA ALA A 14 9.45 -57.95 9.89
C ALA A 14 10.42 -56.77 10.02
N VAL A 15 11.72 -57.04 10.13
CA VAL A 15 12.76 -55.99 10.16
C VAL A 15 12.82 -55.22 8.84
N ALA A 16 12.72 -55.90 7.70
CA ALA A 16 12.69 -55.27 6.38
C ALA A 16 11.47 -54.33 6.23
N VAL A 17 10.28 -54.78 6.63
CA VAL A 17 9.05 -53.96 6.60
C VAL A 17 9.19 -52.74 7.50
N ALA A 18 9.72 -52.91 8.71
CA ALA A 18 9.95 -51.80 9.63
C ALA A 18 10.94 -50.76 9.05
N ALA A 19 12.00 -51.21 8.38
CA ALA A 19 12.97 -50.34 7.72
C ALA A 19 12.33 -49.53 6.58
N ILE A 20 11.50 -50.18 5.75
CA ILE A 20 10.78 -49.52 4.65
C ILE A 20 9.80 -48.47 5.21
N ALA A 21 9.03 -48.82 6.24
CA ALA A 21 8.08 -47.91 6.89
C ALA A 21 8.79 -46.69 7.52
N PHE A 22 9.95 -46.90 8.14
CA PHE A 22 10.77 -45.82 8.68
C PHE A 22 11.23 -44.84 7.58
N TRP A 23 11.63 -45.37 6.43
CA TRP A 23 12.09 -44.56 5.30
C TRP A 23 10.96 -43.75 4.66
N GLN A 24 9.79 -44.39 4.45
CA GLN A 24 8.58 -43.70 3.96
C GLN A 24 8.13 -42.57 4.90
N ARG A 25 8.21 -42.80 6.23
CA ARG A 25 7.87 -41.76 7.22
C ARG A 25 8.82 -40.56 7.13
N ARG A 26 10.13 -40.78 6.96
CA ARG A 26 11.09 -39.69 6.78
C ARG A 26 10.83 -38.89 5.51
N GLN A 27 10.52 -39.54 4.39
CA GLN A 27 10.19 -38.83 3.15
C GLN A 27 8.94 -37.97 3.30
N LYS A 28 7.87 -38.48 3.92
CA LYS A 28 6.65 -37.69 4.20
C LYS A 28 6.93 -36.47 5.07
N VAL A 29 7.70 -36.63 6.15
CA VAL A 29 8.06 -35.52 7.05
C VAL A 29 8.90 -34.45 6.34
N ASN A 30 9.81 -34.85 5.45
CA ASN A 30 10.61 -33.91 4.68
C ASN A 30 9.77 -33.17 3.64
N ALA A 31 8.88 -33.88 2.93
CA ALA A 31 7.94 -33.27 1.99
C ALA A 31 7.01 -32.26 2.68
N GLU A 32 6.45 -32.60 3.84
CA GLU A 32 5.59 -31.68 4.60
C GLU A 32 6.32 -30.41 5.06
N LYS A 33 7.61 -30.51 5.43
CA LYS A 33 8.42 -29.34 5.81
C LYS A 33 8.69 -28.43 4.61
N GLU A 34 8.89 -28.99 3.43
CA GLU A 34 9.10 -28.25 2.20
C GLU A 34 7.82 -27.53 1.76
N THR A 35 6.67 -28.21 1.80
CA THR A 35 5.37 -27.58 1.51
C THR A 35 5.02 -26.48 2.51
N ARG A 36 5.31 -26.67 3.81
CA ARG A 36 5.07 -25.63 4.84
C ARG A 36 5.90 -24.37 4.61
N ARG A 37 7.10 -24.51 4.04
CA ARG A 37 7.97 -23.39 3.67
C ARG A 37 7.45 -22.62 2.46
N VAL A 38 6.72 -23.27 1.56
CA VAL A 38 6.14 -22.66 0.35
C VAL A 38 4.79 -21.98 0.62
N ILE A 39 4.06 -22.34 1.69
CA ILE A 39 2.72 -21.79 1.97
C ILE A 39 2.75 -20.50 2.81
N ALA A 40 3.89 -20.08 3.35
CA ALA A 40 4.00 -18.84 4.12
C ALA A 40 4.20 -17.61 3.20
N PHE A 41 3.23 -17.33 2.33
CA PHE A 41 3.17 -16.06 1.60
C PHE A 41 2.48 -14.96 2.39
N TYR A 42 1.81 -15.30 3.49
CA TYR A 42 1.05 -14.36 4.30
C TYR A 42 1.25 -14.72 5.78
N ASP A 43 2.05 -13.92 6.47
CA ASP A 43 2.18 -13.95 7.92
C ASP A 43 1.18 -12.94 8.49
N PRO A 44 0.14 -13.36 9.24
CA PRO A 44 -0.84 -12.44 9.80
C PRO A 44 -0.27 -11.46 10.84
N GLU A 45 0.95 -11.70 11.35
CA GLU A 45 1.66 -10.76 12.21
C GLU A 45 2.61 -9.82 11.44
N ASP A 46 2.77 -10.02 10.13
CA ASP A 46 3.54 -9.15 9.24
C ASP A 46 2.67 -8.02 8.67
N ASP A 47 2.61 -6.91 9.40
CA ASP A 47 1.94 -5.67 9.00
C ASP A 47 2.69 -4.90 7.89
N SER A 48 3.79 -5.42 7.34
CA SER A 48 4.47 -4.77 6.21
C SER A 48 3.60 -4.70 4.94
N VAL A 49 2.62 -5.60 4.82
CA VAL A 49 1.64 -5.63 3.73
C VAL A 49 0.54 -4.58 3.91
N THR A 50 0.28 -4.15 5.16
CA THR A 50 -0.76 -3.15 5.51
C THR A 50 -0.21 -1.74 5.63
N THR A 51 1.12 -1.59 5.59
CA THR A 51 1.77 -0.27 5.66
C THR A 51 1.46 0.50 4.37
N PRO A 52 0.77 1.66 4.46
CA PRO A 52 0.45 2.47 3.30
C PRO A 52 1.74 2.83 2.53
N PRO A 53 1.70 2.84 1.18
CA PRO A 53 2.85 3.26 0.40
C PRO A 53 3.31 4.66 0.79
N ALA A 54 4.60 4.94 0.56
CA ALA A 54 5.29 6.21 0.83
C ALA A 54 4.43 7.46 0.53
N PRO A 55 4.69 8.60 1.22
CA PRO A 55 3.89 9.82 1.08
C PRO A 55 3.70 10.17 -0.39
N VAL A 56 2.45 10.45 -0.75
CA VAL A 56 2.05 10.78 -2.12
C VAL A 56 3.05 11.78 -2.69
N PRO A 57 3.66 11.52 -3.87
CA PRO A 57 4.75 12.34 -4.38
C PRO A 57 4.32 13.81 -4.43
N ALA A 58 5.22 14.73 -4.10
CA ALA A 58 4.91 16.15 -3.92
C ALA A 58 4.10 16.76 -5.08
N ARG A 59 4.30 16.26 -6.31
CA ARG A 59 3.53 16.62 -7.51
C ARG A 59 2.01 16.44 -7.40
N SER A 60 1.53 15.66 -6.43
CA SER A 60 0.12 15.31 -6.28
C SER A 60 -0.64 16.27 -5.36
N TRP A 61 0.03 17.11 -4.58
CA TRP A 61 -0.61 18.14 -3.75
C TRP A 61 -0.03 19.53 -4.01
N LYS A 62 1.19 19.63 -4.55
CA LYS A 62 1.83 20.90 -4.86
C LYS A 62 1.27 21.50 -6.15
N MET A 63 0.84 22.76 -6.08
CA MET A 63 0.35 23.49 -7.24
C MET A 63 1.51 23.81 -8.19
N GLN A 64 1.31 23.60 -9.50
CA GLN A 64 2.31 23.94 -10.51
C GLN A 64 2.41 25.46 -10.70
N ASP A 65 3.59 25.95 -11.08
CA ASP A 65 3.83 27.39 -11.25
C ASP A 65 2.91 28.03 -12.29
N ASP A 66 2.55 27.31 -13.35
CA ASP A 66 1.65 27.82 -14.38
C ASP A 66 0.21 27.94 -13.88
N THR A 67 -0.28 26.96 -13.11
CA THR A 67 -1.58 27.04 -12.43
C THR A 67 -1.59 28.18 -11.43
N ARG A 68 -0.51 28.36 -10.66
CA ARG A 68 -0.36 29.46 -9.70
C ARG A 68 -0.40 30.82 -10.39
N LYS A 69 0.31 31.00 -11.51
CA LYS A 69 0.25 32.24 -12.31
C LYS A 69 -1.16 32.51 -12.81
N TRP A 70 -1.88 31.47 -13.23
CA TRP A 70 -3.25 31.59 -13.70
C TRP A 70 -4.21 32.02 -12.59
N VAL A 71 -4.14 31.37 -11.42
CA VAL A 71 -4.94 31.70 -10.22
C VAL A 71 -4.71 33.13 -9.73
N LEU A 72 -3.49 33.67 -9.89
CA LEU A 72 -3.17 35.03 -9.45
C LEU A 72 -3.47 36.10 -10.51
N SER A 73 -3.72 35.70 -11.75
CA SER A 73 -3.90 36.61 -12.87
C SER A 73 -5.20 37.39 -12.75
N GLY A 74 -5.14 38.72 -12.88
CA GLY A 74 -6.32 39.59 -12.85
C GLY A 74 -6.79 40.02 -11.46
N HIS A 75 -6.16 39.51 -10.40
CA HIS A 75 -6.42 39.93 -9.02
C HIS A 75 -5.58 41.15 -8.60
N ASP A 76 -6.09 41.93 -7.65
CA ASP A 76 -5.30 42.97 -6.99
C ASP A 76 -4.21 42.38 -6.07
N ALA A 77 -3.25 43.20 -5.66
CA ALA A 77 -2.11 42.75 -4.86
C ALA A 77 -2.50 42.15 -3.49
N ALA A 78 -3.61 42.61 -2.88
CA ALA A 78 -4.07 42.09 -1.60
C ALA A 78 -4.69 40.70 -1.76
N ASN A 79 -5.51 40.50 -2.80
CA ASN A 79 -6.08 39.20 -3.14
C ASN A 79 -4.99 38.23 -3.60
N GLN A 80 -4.01 38.67 -4.39
CA GLN A 80 -2.86 37.83 -4.76
C GLN A 80 -2.09 37.32 -3.54
N ALA A 81 -1.82 38.19 -2.57
CA ALA A 81 -1.15 37.80 -1.33
C ALA A 81 -2.02 36.82 -0.50
N ALA A 82 -3.33 37.06 -0.44
CA ALA A 82 -4.26 36.17 0.28
C ALA A 82 -4.34 34.78 -0.37
N LEU A 83 -4.41 34.71 -1.71
CA LEU A 83 -4.41 33.46 -2.47
C LEU A 83 -3.10 32.69 -2.30
N LEU A 84 -1.95 33.38 -2.36
CA LEU A 84 -0.63 32.77 -2.12
C LEU A 84 -0.54 32.14 -0.73
N ARG A 85 -1.03 32.85 0.30
CA ARG A 85 -1.04 32.34 1.68
C ARG A 85 -1.91 31.08 1.81
N GLN A 86 -3.09 31.07 1.18
CA GLN A 86 -3.98 29.90 1.17
C GLN A 86 -3.33 28.70 0.46
N ILE A 87 -2.62 28.94 -0.66
CA ILE A 87 -1.88 27.89 -1.37
C ILE A 87 -0.78 27.32 -0.47
N GLU A 88 0.01 28.17 0.18
CA GLU A 88 1.09 27.74 1.07
C GLU A 88 0.57 26.91 2.25
N GLU A 89 -0.56 27.33 2.83
CA GLU A 89 -1.23 26.60 3.92
C GLU A 89 -1.73 25.21 3.46
N ALA A 90 -2.37 25.13 2.30
CA ALA A 90 -2.86 23.87 1.74
C ALA A 90 -1.71 22.93 1.32
N GLU A 91 -0.65 23.47 0.71
CA GLU A 91 0.56 22.72 0.35
C GLU A 91 1.31 22.23 1.61
N GLY A 92 1.39 23.04 2.66
CA GLY A 92 1.98 22.66 3.94
C GLY A 92 1.25 21.53 4.65
N GLN A 93 -0.07 21.44 4.45
CA GLN A 93 -0.93 20.35 4.94
C GLN A 93 -1.03 19.16 3.97
N GLN A 94 -0.37 19.22 2.81
CA GLN A 94 -0.43 18.18 1.76
C GLN A 94 -1.87 17.87 1.29
N LEU A 95 -2.74 18.89 1.28
CA LEU A 95 -4.13 18.71 0.86
C LEU A 95 -4.22 18.40 -0.63
N LEU A 96 -4.90 17.31 -0.95
CA LEU A 96 -5.17 16.91 -2.34
C LEU A 96 -6.35 17.69 -2.93
N HIS A 97 -7.23 18.23 -2.09
CA HIS A 97 -8.42 18.96 -2.52
C HIS A 97 -8.69 20.14 -1.58
N TYR A 98 -8.81 21.34 -2.13
CA TYR A 98 -9.07 22.55 -1.34
C TYR A 98 -9.67 23.67 -2.19
N PHE A 99 -10.23 24.67 -1.52
CA PHE A 99 -10.78 25.87 -2.14
C PHE A 99 -9.91 27.08 -1.85
N LEU A 100 -9.69 27.91 -2.86
CA LEU A 100 -9.05 29.21 -2.72
C LEU A 100 -10.10 30.29 -2.88
N ALA A 101 -10.37 31.06 -1.83
CA ALA A 101 -11.35 32.13 -1.86
C ALA A 101 -10.69 33.48 -2.15
N PHE A 102 -11.34 34.29 -2.99
CA PHE A 102 -10.98 35.68 -3.27
C PHE A 102 -12.20 36.58 -3.11
N SER A 103 -11.97 37.86 -2.81
CA SER A 103 -13.04 38.83 -2.50
C SER A 103 -13.16 39.97 -3.50
N ASP A 104 -12.21 40.10 -4.43
CA ASP A 104 -12.32 41.04 -5.54
C ASP A 104 -13.31 40.55 -6.61
N GLN A 105 -13.66 41.46 -7.53
CA GLN A 105 -14.54 41.19 -8.67
C GLN A 105 -15.91 40.56 -8.31
N GLY A 106 -16.44 40.86 -7.13
CA GLY A 106 -17.72 40.31 -6.66
C GLY A 106 -17.59 39.01 -5.85
N GLY A 107 -16.36 38.55 -5.60
CA GLY A 107 -16.06 37.40 -4.75
C GLY A 107 -16.30 36.06 -5.44
N GLY A 108 -15.47 35.08 -5.09
CA GLY A 108 -15.55 33.75 -5.68
C GLY A 108 -14.53 32.80 -5.09
N TYR A 109 -14.42 31.65 -5.73
CA TYR A 109 -13.46 30.63 -5.34
C TYR A 109 -12.91 29.87 -6.54
N TYR A 110 -11.70 29.31 -6.34
CA TYR A 110 -11.12 28.28 -7.17
C TYR A 110 -11.16 26.94 -6.45
N GLU A 111 -11.57 25.89 -7.14
CA GLU A 111 -11.50 24.51 -6.65
C GLU A 111 -10.21 23.89 -7.19
N ILE A 112 -9.34 23.45 -6.28
CA ILE A 112 -8.06 22.83 -6.61
C ILE A 112 -8.14 21.35 -6.23
N GLU A 113 -7.77 20.48 -7.17
CA GLU A 113 -7.65 19.04 -6.96
C GLU A 113 -6.33 18.53 -7.54
N TYR A 114 -5.57 17.81 -6.73
CA TYR A 114 -4.22 17.32 -7.03
C TYR A 114 -3.23 18.41 -7.50
N GLY A 115 -3.33 19.62 -6.94
CA GLY A 115 -2.53 20.78 -7.36
C GLY A 115 -2.92 21.37 -8.72
N LEU A 116 -4.01 20.87 -9.32
CA LEU A 116 -4.57 21.34 -10.58
C LEU A 116 -5.87 22.11 -10.32
N MET A 117 -6.13 23.14 -11.12
CA MET A 117 -7.41 23.83 -11.07
C MET A 117 -8.50 22.97 -11.72
N LYS A 118 -9.53 22.65 -10.94
CA LYS A 118 -10.68 21.87 -11.39
C LYS A 118 -11.83 22.75 -11.84
N GLY A 119 -12.05 23.88 -11.17
CA GLY A 119 -13.14 24.78 -11.48
C GLY A 119 -13.06 26.11 -10.74
N SER A 120 -13.98 27.00 -11.07
CA SER A 120 -14.17 28.28 -10.40
C SER A 120 -15.66 28.59 -10.27
N GLY A 121 -16.06 29.25 -9.18
CA GLY A 121 -17.42 29.69 -8.94
C GLY A 121 -17.49 31.12 -8.43
N ALA A 122 -18.65 31.76 -8.63
CA ALA A 122 -18.98 33.04 -8.01
C ALA A 122 -19.78 32.78 -6.72
N GLY A 123 -19.47 33.49 -5.63
CA GLY A 123 -20.03 33.23 -4.29
C GLY A 123 -19.08 32.49 -3.35
N GLY A 124 -19.52 32.19 -2.12
CA GLY A 124 -18.73 31.44 -1.13
C GLY A 124 -18.74 29.93 -1.40
N PRO A 125 -17.71 29.18 -0.99
CA PRO A 125 -17.73 27.72 -1.04
C PRO A 125 -18.87 27.20 -0.16
N GLY A 126 -19.77 26.40 -0.75
CA GLY A 126 -20.91 25.78 -0.07
C GLY A 126 -20.51 24.57 0.76
#